data_AF-A0A401T9A7-F1
#
_entry.id   AF-A0A401T9A7-F1
#
_cell.length_a   1.000
_cell.length_b   1.000
_cell.length_c   1.000
_cell.angle_alpha   90.00
_cell.angle_beta   90.00
_cell.angle_gamma   90.00
#
_symmetry.space_group_name_H-M   'P 1'
#
loop_
_entity.id
_entity.type
_entity.pdbx_description
1 polymer ?
#
loop_
_entity_poly.entity_id
_entity_poly.type
_entity_poly.pdbx_seq_one_letter_code
_entity_poly.pdbx_strand_id
1 'polypeptide(L)'
;MARNCWKYLVGRSKVRLESGWIKLLDRVVYNVGLCICLYDITKLEDSYIFPGDGASHTKVHFRYVVFRPFLDEIITGKIKGCSQDGVHGE
;
A
#
# COMPACT_ATOMS: atom_id res chain seq x y z
N MET A 1 -19.35 0.92 -8.11
CA MET A 1 -17.88 0.74 -8.12
C MET A 1 -17.26 2.10 -7.78
N ALA A 2 -16.78 2.26 -6.55
CA ALA A 2 -16.21 3.52 -6.06
C ALA A 2 -14.90 3.81 -6.80
N ARG A 3 -14.99 4.54 -7.92
CA ARG A 3 -13.84 4.90 -8.77
C ARG A 3 -12.84 5.82 -8.05
N ASN A 4 -13.24 6.41 -6.93
CA ASN A 4 -12.48 7.45 -6.22
C ASN A 4 -11.75 6.94 -4.95
N CYS A 5 -12.06 5.74 -4.45
CA CYS A 5 -11.31 5.08 -3.37
C CYS A 5 -9.86 4.71 -3.75
N TRP A 6 -9.60 4.53 -5.05
CA TRP A 6 -8.35 3.98 -5.58
C TRP A 6 -7.35 5.11 -5.76
N LYS A 7 -6.52 5.34 -4.75
CA LYS A 7 -5.43 6.32 -4.86
C LYS A 7 -4.11 5.61 -5.15
N TYR A 8 -3.32 6.22 -6.02
CA TYR A 8 -1.93 5.82 -6.24
C TYR A 8 -1.06 6.56 -5.24
N LEU A 9 -0.52 5.83 -4.26
CA LEU A 9 0.46 6.41 -3.36
C LEU A 9 1.85 6.25 -3.97
N VAL A 10 2.58 7.36 -4.16
CA VAL A 10 4.00 7.33 -4.48
C VAL A 10 4.76 7.04 -3.19
N GLY A 11 5.24 5.81 -3.02
CA GLY A 11 6.12 5.42 -1.93
C GLY A 11 7.56 5.80 -2.24
N ARG A 12 8.28 6.36 -1.26
CA ARG A 12 9.75 6.42 -1.26
C ARG A 12 10.23 5.39 -0.25
N SER A 13 10.67 4.23 -0.74
CA SER A 13 11.21 3.19 0.13
C SER A 13 12.65 2.91 -0.26
N LYS A 14 13.49 2.79 0.77
CA LYS A 14 14.82 2.22 0.65
C LYS A 14 14.64 0.71 0.65
N VAL A 15 14.67 0.10 -0.53
CA VAL A 15 14.37 -1.33 -0.70
C VAL A 15 15.70 -2.06 -0.82
N ARG A 16 15.91 -3.04 0.06
CA ARG A 16 16.91 -4.09 -0.19
C ARG A 16 16.43 -4.84 -1.43
N LEU A 17 17.29 -5.03 -2.43
CA LEU A 17 16.95 -5.53 -3.77
C LEU A 17 16.14 -6.85 -3.80
N GLU A 18 16.07 -7.55 -2.67
CA GLU A 18 15.26 -8.74 -2.48
C GLU A 18 14.08 -8.46 -1.52
N SER A 19 12.86 -8.42 -2.08
CA SER A 19 11.59 -8.71 -1.39
C SER A 19 10.95 -7.62 -0.51
N GLY A 20 11.36 -6.36 -0.58
CA GLY A 20 10.75 -5.27 0.21
C GLY A 20 9.27 -4.99 -0.12
N TRP A 21 8.86 -5.17 -1.37
CA TRP A 21 7.51 -4.90 -1.88
C TRP A 21 6.43 -5.77 -1.22
N ILE A 22 6.73 -7.05 -1.02
CA ILE A 22 5.79 -8.01 -0.41
C ILE A 22 5.45 -7.60 1.03
N LYS A 23 6.39 -6.94 1.73
CA LYS A 23 6.20 -6.53 3.13
C LYS A 23 5.11 -5.47 3.33
N LEU A 24 4.76 -4.75 2.27
CA LEU A 24 3.74 -3.70 2.30
C LEU A 24 2.37 -4.19 1.82
N LEU A 25 2.27 -5.40 1.25
CA LEU A 25 0.99 -5.97 0.86
C LEU A 25 0.15 -6.25 2.12
N ASP A 26 -1.15 -5.95 2.04
CA ASP A 26 -2.14 -6.18 3.09
C ASP A 26 -1.81 -5.49 4.44
N ARG A 27 -0.89 -4.51 4.42
CA ARG A 27 -0.64 -3.65 5.58
C ARG A 27 -1.43 -2.36 5.48
N VAL A 28 -2.03 -1.99 6.59
CA VAL A 28 -2.61 -0.65 6.78
C VAL A 28 -1.51 0.31 7.21
N VAL A 29 -1.24 1.30 6.37
CA VAL A 29 -0.26 2.36 6.66
C VAL A 29 -1.00 3.58 7.22
N TYR A 30 -0.53 4.07 8.37
CA TYR A 30 -1.13 5.22 9.06
C TYR A 30 -1.15 6.46 8.15
N ASN A 31 -2.24 7.21 8.13
CA ASN A 31 -2.48 8.34 7.22
C ASN A 31 -2.48 8.03 5.71
N VAL A 32 -2.35 6.76 5.31
CA VAL A 32 -2.42 6.34 3.89
C VAL A 32 -3.64 5.46 3.62
N GLY A 33 -3.79 4.32 4.29
CA GLY A 33 -4.86 3.35 4.01
C GLY A 33 -4.34 1.93 3.86
N LEU A 34 -5.17 1.04 3.31
CA LEU A 34 -4.83 -0.36 3.07
C LEU A 34 -4.06 -0.52 1.75
N CYS A 35 -2.87 -1.09 1.79
CA CYS A 35 -2.08 -1.38 0.60
C CYS A 35 -2.49 -2.70 -0.05
N ILE A 36 -2.97 -2.66 -1.30
CA ILE A 36 -3.46 -3.85 -2.02
C ILE A 36 -2.33 -4.47 -2.85
N CYS A 37 -1.78 -3.72 -3.80
CA CYS A 37 -0.78 -4.22 -4.74
C CYS A 37 0.15 -3.13 -5.25
N LEU A 38 1.35 -3.54 -5.69
CA LEU A 38 2.28 -2.69 -6.43
C LEU A 38 1.67 -2.39 -7.81
N TYR A 39 1.58 -1.11 -8.16
CA TYR A 39 1.11 -0.68 -9.47
C TYR A 39 2.24 -0.67 -10.49
N ASP A 40 3.27 0.16 -10.27
CA ASP A 40 4.45 0.23 -11.12
C ASP A 40 5.66 0.83 -10.37
N ILE A 41 6.84 0.64 -10.96
CA ILE A 41 8.10 1.26 -10.50
C ILE A 41 8.39 2.41 -11.46
N THR A 42 8.42 3.62 -10.93
CA THR A 42 8.55 4.86 -11.72
C THR A 42 10.00 5.30 -11.86
N LYS A 43 10.82 5.12 -10.83
CA LYS A 43 12.26 5.45 -10.86
C LYS A 43 13.07 4.49 -10.01
N LEU A 44 14.27 4.20 -10.48
CA LEU A 44 15.29 3.47 -9.76
C LEU A 44 16.48 4.41 -9.59
N GLU A 45 16.82 4.75 -8.34
CA GLU A 45 18.00 5.55 -8.03
C GLU A 45 19.21 4.64 -7.79
N ASP A 46 20.37 5.27 -7.60
CA ASP A 46 21.62 4.55 -7.39
C ASP A 46 21.58 3.63 -6.17
N SER A 47 22.17 2.45 -6.36
CA SER A 47 22.34 1.44 -5.32
C SER A 47 23.56 1.78 -4.47
N TYR A 48 23.36 1.97 -3.17
CA TYR A 48 24.42 2.23 -2.20
C TYR A 48 24.71 0.97 -1.38
N ILE A 49 25.98 0.59 -1.30
CA ILE A 49 26.45 -0.49 -0.43
C ILE A 49 26.95 0.16 0.86
N PHE A 50 26.32 -0.16 1.99
CA PHE A 50 26.79 0.33 3.29
C PHE A 50 28.01 -0.49 3.73
N PRO A 51 29.13 0.16 4.11
CA PRO A 51 30.29 -0.57 4.63
C PRO A 51 29.88 -1.26 5.94
N GLY A 52 29.80 -2.59 5.92
CA GLY A 52 29.42 -3.44 7.06
C GLY A 52 28.18 -4.33 6.87
N ASP A 53 27.28 -4.03 5.91
CA ASP A 53 26.04 -4.81 5.69
C ASP A 53 26.12 -5.70 4.44
N GLY A 54 27.09 -5.46 3.53
CA GLY A 54 27.32 -6.25 2.30
C GLY A 54 26.18 -6.22 1.28
N ALA A 55 24.99 -5.76 1.68
CA ALA A 55 23.79 -5.68 0.90
C ALA A 55 23.72 -4.34 0.13
N SER A 56 23.30 -4.44 -1.13
CA SER A 56 22.97 -3.28 -1.97
C SER A 56 21.61 -2.71 -1.56
N HIS A 57 21.62 -1.46 -1.10
CA HIS A 57 20.42 -0.69 -0.79
C HIS A 57 20.11 0.23 -1.97
N THR A 58 19.09 -0.13 -2.73
CA THR A 58 18.64 0.68 -3.86
C THR A 58 17.44 1.49 -3.44
N LYS A 59 17.50 2.81 -3.66
CA LYS A 59 16.32 3.65 -3.51
C LYS A 59 15.45 3.50 -4.75
N VAL A 60 14.18 3.22 -4.54
CA VAL A 60 13.23 2.99 -5.63
C VAL A 60 11.97 3.79 -5.35
N HIS A 61 11.45 4.40 -6.40
CA HIS A 61 10.20 5.11 -6.43
C HIS A 61 9.18 4.27 -7.16
N PHE A 62 8.06 4.05 -6.51
CA PHE A 62 7.06 3.09 -6.96
C PHE A 62 5.69 3.59 -6.51
N ARG A 63 4.65 3.13 -7.21
CA ARG A 63 3.27 3.46 -6.87
C ARG A 63 2.58 2.21 -6.35
N TYR A 64 1.89 2.33 -5.23
CA TYR A 64 0.96 1.30 -4.75
C TYR A 64 -0.47 1.71 -4.99
N VAL A 65 -1.31 0.73 -5.29
CA VAL A 65 -2.76 0.85 -5.19
C VAL A 65 -3.13 0.74 -3.71
N VAL A 66 -3.69 1.81 -3.17
CA VAL A 66 -4.18 1.83 -1.79
C VAL A 66 -5.67 2.10 -1.75
N PHE A 67 -6.36 1.41 -0.84
CA PHE A 67 -7.75 1.67 -0.52
C PHE A 67 -7.83 2.66 0.64
N ARG A 68 -8.33 3.85 0.35
CA ARG A 68 -8.54 4.92 1.34
C ARG A 68 -9.92 5.56 1.13
N PRO A 69 -10.97 5.04 1.77
CA PRO A 69 -12.30 5.63 1.68
C PRO A 69 -12.29 7.04 2.28
N PHE A 70 -13.01 7.97 1.68
CA PHE A 70 -13.18 9.33 2.22
C PHE A 70 -14.51 9.48 2.97
N LEU A 71 -14.58 10.50 3.84
CA LEU A 71 -15.83 10.85 4.52
C LEU A 71 -16.90 11.16 3.46
N ASP A 72 -18.09 10.56 3.58
CA ASP A 72 -19.22 10.67 2.63
C ASP A 72 -19.04 9.94 1.29
N GLU A 73 -18.07 9.02 1.16
CA GLU A 73 -18.01 8.14 -0.01
C GLU A 73 -19.07 7.03 0.06
N ILE A 74 -19.87 6.90 -1.00
CA ILE A 74 -20.83 5.81 -1.13
C ILE A 74 -20.11 4.55 -1.60
N ILE A 75 -19.94 3.59 -0.68
CA ILE A 75 -19.35 2.28 -0.94
C ILE A 75 -20.47 1.23 -0.99
N THR A 76 -20.44 0.37 -1.99
CA THR A 76 -21.38 -0.75 -2.11
C THR A 76 -20.66 -2.03 -1.75
N GLY A 77 -21.07 -2.69 -0.66
CA GLY A 77 -20.54 -3.97 -0.19
C GLY A 77 -21.67 -4.96 0.10
N LYS A 78 -21.31 -6.22 0.36
CA LYS A 78 -22.27 -7.22 0.85
C LYS A 78 -22.26 -7.22 2.38
N ILE A 79 -23.41 -7.50 2.98
CA ILE A 79 -23.51 -7.65 4.43
C ILE A 79 -23.01 -9.03 4.82
N LYS A 80 -22.04 -9.11 5.73
CA LYS A 80 -21.46 -10.37 6.21
C LYS A 80 -22.22 -10.94 7.41
N GLY A 81 -22.74 -10.09 8.28
CA GLY A 81 -23.50 -10.50 9.46
C GLY A 81 -24.08 -9.33 10.25
N CYS A 82 -25.13 -9.60 11.02
CA CYS A 82 -25.77 -8.65 11.93
C CYS A 82 -25.49 -9.09 13.37
N SER A 83 -24.98 -8.17 14.19
CA SER A 83 -24.76 -8.37 15.63
C SER A 83 -25.54 -7.29 16.39
N GLN A 84 -25.77 -7.46 17.69
CA GLN A 84 -26.49 -6.46 18.50
C GLN A 84 -25.79 -5.08 18.51
N ASP A 85 -24.48 -5.04 18.30
CA ASP A 85 -23.69 -3.80 18.17
C ASP A 85 -23.79 -3.13 16.79
N GLY A 86 -24.37 -3.82 15.78
CA GLY A 86 -24.58 -3.27 14.45
C GLY A 86 -24.40 -4.26 13.30
N VAL A 87 -24.45 -3.73 12.07
CA VAL A 87 -24.31 -4.50 10.83
C VAL A 87 -22.86 -4.48 10.37
N HIS A 88 -22.25 -5.65 10.23
CA HIS A 88 -20.89 -5.80 9.72
C HIS A 88 -20.92 -6.10 8.21
N GLY A 89 -20.34 -5.19 7.43
CA GLY A 89 -20.08 -5.39 6.00
C GLY A 89 -18.89 -6.33 5.76
N GLU A 90 -18.84 -6.93 4.56
CA GLU A 90 -17.72 -7.71 4.04
C GLU A 90 -16.67 -6.83 3.34
#